data_AF-A0A081XUV4-F1
#
_entry.id   AF-A0A081XUV4-F1
#
_cell.length_a   1.000
_cell.length_b   1.000
_cell.length_c   1.000
_cell.angle_alpha   90.00
_cell.angle_beta   90.00
_cell.angle_gamma   90.00
#
_symmetry.space_group_name_H-M   'P 1'
#
loop_
_entity.id
_entity.type
_entity.pdbx_description
1 polymer ?
#
loop_
_entity_poly.entity_id
_entity_poly.type
_entity_poly.pdbx_seq_one_letter_code
_entity_poly.pdbx_strand_id
1 'polypeptide(L)' 'MTMDGLNMSDFTAGEKVRLAGLIARMAKRGIADDGTGNVDLSDLKRKFERIENQARKRKNGK' A
#
# COMPACT_ATOMS: atom_id res chain seq x y z
N MET A 1 9.03 4.12 -10.52
CA MET A 1 8.26 2.93 -10.11
C MET A 1 6.78 3.26 -10.31
N THR A 2 6.19 2.83 -11.41
CA THR A 2 4.75 3.01 -11.68
C THR A 2 4.00 1.83 -11.09
N MET A 3 3.32 2.04 -9.97
CA MET A 3 2.36 1.08 -9.41
C MET A 3 1.08 1.21 -10.25
N ASP A 4 0.83 0.29 -11.18
CA ASP A 4 -0.43 0.20 -11.94
C ASP A 4 -1.01 1.54 -12.45
N GLY A 5 -0.17 2.33 -13.11
CA GLY A 5 -0.58 3.61 -13.72
C GLY A 5 -0.82 4.76 -12.73
N LEU A 6 -0.50 4.60 -11.44
CA LEU A 6 -0.51 5.66 -10.43
C LEU A 6 0.91 6.19 -10.16
N ASN A 7 1.01 7.50 -10.06
CA ASN A 7 2.19 8.22 -9.61
C ASN A 7 2.01 8.69 -8.17
N MET A 8 3.11 8.96 -7.45
CA MET A 8 3.01 9.54 -6.10
C MET A 8 2.21 10.84 -6.06
N SER A 9 2.17 11.62 -7.14
CA SER A 9 1.38 12.85 -7.23
C SER A 9 -0.14 12.60 -7.24
N ASP A 10 -0.60 11.39 -7.59
CA ASP A 10 -2.03 11.03 -7.62
C ASP A 10 -2.60 10.76 -6.21
N PHE A 11 -1.71 10.62 -5.21
CA PHE A 11 -2.08 10.42 -3.81
C PHE A 11 -2.09 11.75 -3.04
N THR A 12 -3.08 11.89 -2.17
CA THR A 12 -3.13 12.96 -1.17
C THR A 12 -2.02 12.78 -0.12
N ALA A 13 -1.67 13.86 0.59
CA ALA A 13 -0.69 13.78 1.68
C ALA A 13 -1.08 12.74 2.75
N GLY A 14 -2.37 12.67 3.11
CA GLY A 14 -2.85 11.69 4.08
C GLY A 14 -2.73 10.24 3.60
N GLU A 15 -2.97 9.98 2.31
CA GLU A 15 -2.79 8.65 1.74
C GLU A 15 -1.32 8.25 1.67
N LYS A 16 -0.41 9.17 1.33
CA LYS A 16 1.04 8.90 1.35
C LYS A 16 1.50 8.45 2.73
N VAL A 17 1.06 9.15 3.78
CA VAL A 17 1.36 8.78 5.17
C VAL A 17 0.81 7.40 5.51
N ARG A 18 -0.43 7.09 5.09
CA ARG A 18 -1.03 5.76 5.32
C ARG A 18 -0.29 4.65 4.58
N LEU A 19 0.08 4.86 3.31
CA LEU A 19 0.85 3.92 2.52
C LEU A 19 2.22 3.66 3.14
N ALA A 20 2.93 4.72 3.54
CA ALA A 20 4.22 4.60 4.24
C ALA A 20 4.07 3.80 5.54
N GLY A 21 3.02 4.05 6.33
CA GLY A 21 2.73 3.28 7.54
C GLY A 21 2.41 1.80 7.26
N LEU A 22 1.69 1.50 6.17
CA LEU A 22 1.41 0.12 5.76
C LEU A 22 2.69 -0.60 5.30
N ILE A 23 3.55 0.07 4.52
CA ILE A 23 4.85 -0.46 4.09
C ILE A 23 5.72 -0.77 5.32
N ALA A 24 5.81 0.16 6.27
CA ALA A 24 6.58 -0.05 7.50
C ALA A 24 6.04 -1.24 8.32
N ARG A 25 4.72 -1.40 8.40
CA ARG A 25 4.10 -2.56 9.09
C ARG A 25 4.36 -3.88 8.36
N MET A 26 4.29 -3.89 7.03
CA MET A 26 4.61 -5.06 6.23
C MET A 26 6.08 -5.43 6.38
N ALA A 27 6.99 -4.46 6.32
CA ALA A 27 8.42 -4.66 6.53
C ALA A 27 8.71 -5.19 7.94
N LYS A 28 8.10 -4.59 8.98
CA LYS A 28 8.24 -5.08 10.36
C LYS A 28 7.77 -6.53 10.51
N ARG A 29 6.64 -6.87 9.88
CA ARG A 29 6.11 -8.24 9.87
C ARG A 29 7.01 -9.20 9.09
N GLY A 30 7.55 -8.78 7.95
CA GLY A 30 8.51 -9.57 7.18
C GLY A 30 9.85 -9.80 7.89
N ILE A 31 10.28 -8.89 8.77
CA ILE A 31 11.47 -9.12 9.62
C ILE A 31 11.17 -10.14 10.72
N ALA A 32 9.92 -10.19 11.20
CA ALA A 32 9.48 -11.19 12.17
C ALA A 32 9.24 -12.57 11.56
N ASP A 33 9.31 -12.68 10.23
CA ASP A 33 9.31 -13.93 9.51
C ASP A 33 10.69 -14.59 9.68
N ASP A 34 10.73 -15.79 10.22
CA ASP A 34 11.94 -16.59 10.48
C ASP A 34 12.50 -17.24 9.20
N GLY A 35 12.21 -16.66 8.04
CA GLY A 35 12.57 -17.17 6.72
C GLY A 35 11.59 -18.19 6.15
N THR A 36 10.47 -18.46 6.82
CA THR A 36 9.49 -19.47 6.39
C THR A 36 8.37 -18.93 5.50
N GLY A 37 8.22 -17.61 5.35
CA GLY A 37 7.16 -17.00 4.53
C GLY A 37 5.77 -17.06 5.16
N ASN A 38 5.67 -17.41 6.44
CA ASN A 38 4.40 -17.71 7.11
C ASN A 38 3.68 -16.47 7.63
N VAL A 39 4.30 -15.30 7.51
CA VAL A 39 3.70 -14.06 7.99
C VAL A 39 2.63 -13.55 7.02
N ASP A 40 1.37 -13.61 7.46
CA ASP A 40 0.27 -13.07 6.67
C ASP A 40 0.34 -11.53 6.57
N LEU A 41 0.47 -11.07 5.33
CA LEU A 41 0.45 -9.67 4.93
C LEU A 41 -0.83 -9.29 4.17
N SER A 42 -1.74 -10.25 3.96
CA SER A 42 -2.91 -10.08 3.10
C SER A 42 -3.82 -8.95 3.58
N ASP A 43 -3.97 -8.76 4.89
CA ASP A 43 -4.77 -7.66 5.44
C ASP A 43 -4.15 -6.28 5.15
N LEU A 44 -2.82 -6.18 5.21
CA LEU A 44 -2.08 -4.95 4.94
C LEU A 44 -2.08 -4.64 3.44
N LYS A 45 -1.90 -5.66 2.59
CA LYS A 45 -2.02 -5.54 1.13
C LYS A 45 -3.41 -5.08 0.71
N ARG A 46 -4.48 -5.69 1.26
CA ARG A 46 -5.87 -5.25 0.99
C ARG A 46 -6.12 -3.80 1.39
N LYS A 47 -5.51 -3.30 2.48
CA LYS A 47 -5.60 -1.89 2.88
C LYS A 47 -4.85 -0.98 1.92
N PHE A 48 -3.68 -1.42 1.45
CA PHE A 48 -2.87 -0.72 0.47
C PHE A 48 -3.65 -0.56 -0.85
N GLU A 49 -4.17 -1.66 -1.39
CA GLU A 49 -4.98 -1.70 -2.61
C GLU A 49 -6.23 -0.81 -2.51
N ARG A 50 -6.88 -0.73 -1.34
CA ARG A 50 -8.01 0.18 -1.13
C ARG A 50 -7.63 1.64 -1.33
N ILE A 51 -6.45 2.05 -0.88
CA ILE A 51 -5.95 3.42 -1.06
C ILE A 51 -5.63 3.67 -2.53
N GLU A 52 -4.97 2.71 -3.19
CA GLU A 52 -4.69 2.80 -4.64
C GLU A 52 -5.98 2.88 -5.46
N ASN A 53 -6.99 2.07 -5.12
CA ASN A 53 -8.31 2.11 -5.75
C ASN A 53 -8.98 3.48 -5.57
N GLN A 54 -8.86 4.11 -4.39
CA GLN A 54 -9.39 5.46 -4.16
C GLN A 54 -8.67 6.51 -5.01
N ALA A 55 -7.34 6.46 -5.06
CA ALA A 55 -6.55 7.36 -5.91
C ALA A 55 -6.89 7.18 -7.40
N ARG A 56 -7.05 5.93 -7.85
CA ARG A 56 -7.42 5.60 -9.23
C ARG A 56 -8.79 6.13 -9.61
N LYS A 57 -9.79 6.01 -8.72
CA LYS A 57 -11.13 6.57 -8.95
C LYS A 57 -11.09 8.08 -9.14
N ARG A 58 -10.36 8.80 -8.28
CA ARG A 58 -10.19 10.26 -8.42
C ARG A 58 -9.48 10.65 -9.71
N LYS A 59 -8.41 9.94 -10.08
CA LYS A 59 -7.66 10.19 -11.31
C LYS A 59 -8.50 9.97 -12.57
N ASN A 60 -9.29 8.90 -12.59
CA ASN A 60 -10.07 8.51 -13.77
C ASN A 60 -11.45 9.18 -13.85
N GLY A 61 -11.81 10.06 -12.90
CA GLY A 61 -13.00 10.91 -12.98
C GLY A 61 -14.33 10.16 -13.09
N LYS A 62 -14.40 8.90 -12.66
CA LYS A 62 -15.64 8.10 -12.59
C LYS A 62 -15.98 7.75 -11.15
#